data_AF-A0A838SGJ0-F1
#
_entry.id   AF-A0A838SGJ0-F1
#
_cell.length_a   1.000
_cell.length_b   1.000
_cell.length_c   1.000
_cell.angle_alpha   90.00
_cell.angle_beta   90.00
_cell.angle_gamma   90.00
#
_symmetry.space_group_name_H-M   'P 1'
#
loop_
_entity.id
_entity.type
_entity.pdbx_description
1 polymer ?
#
loop_
_entity_poly.entity_id
_entity_poly.type
_entity_poly.pdbx_seq_one_letter_code
_entity_poly.pdbx_strand_id
1 'polypeptide(L)'
;MKKPARVIFIGIDAAEASLIHLWIEAGVMPNLAAFSRNALQGVSANSPGIYTGSVWPSFHTGLQPGRHGRYFYRQLEQGTYKTSAFPANRLPVAPFWDQLDRHQRKVAIVDLPKAPLVELESGIQLCDWGVHDPDGPPCSSPTTLA
;
A
#
# COMPACT_ATOMS: atom_id res chain seq x y z
N MET A 1 19.80 -26.21 5.58
CA MET A 1 18.65 -25.36 5.98
C MET A 1 17.80 -25.07 4.74
N LYS A 2 16.46 -25.15 4.81
CA LYS A 2 15.60 -24.75 3.69
C LYS A 2 15.78 -23.25 3.43
N LYS A 3 15.90 -22.85 2.16
CA LYS A 3 15.86 -21.42 1.81
C LYS A 3 14.52 -20.85 2.27
N PRO A 4 14.49 -19.63 2.85
CA PRO A 4 13.25 -18.98 3.20
C PRO A 4 12.39 -18.79 1.93
N ALA A 5 11.09 -18.98 2.06
CA ALA A 5 10.15 -18.75 0.98
C ALA A 5 10.16 -17.27 0.58
N ARG A 6 10.14 -17.01 -0.73
CA ARG A 6 9.93 -15.65 -1.25
C ARG A 6 8.44 -15.33 -1.13
N VAL A 7 8.13 -14.13 -0.65
CA VAL A 7 6.75 -13.66 -0.48
C VAL A 7 6.49 -12.57 -1.53
N ILE A 8 5.34 -12.65 -2.19
CA ILE A 8 4.79 -11.60 -3.03
C ILE A 8 3.44 -11.18 -2.45
N PHE A 9 3.23 -9.88 -2.35
CA PHE A 9 1.93 -9.29 -2.01
C PHE A 9 1.47 -8.49 -3.23
N ILE A 10 0.24 -8.75 -3.68
CA ILE A 10 -0.41 -8.02 -4.77
C ILE A 10 -1.66 -7.38 -4.19
N GLY A 11 -1.66 -6.05 -4.10
CA GLY A 11 -2.83 -5.26 -3.77
C GLY A 11 -3.54 -4.82 -5.05
N ILE A 12 -4.85 -5.04 -5.14
CA ILE A 12 -5.67 -4.49 -6.22
C ILE A 12 -6.59 -3.45 -5.56
N ASP A 13 -6.25 -2.17 -5.75
CA ASP A 13 -7.00 -1.08 -5.15
C ASP A 13 -8.38 -0.92 -5.81
N ALA A 14 -9.37 -0.50 -5.02
CA ALA A 14 -10.78 -0.39 -5.43
C ALA A 14 -11.39 -1.68 -6.05
N ALA A 15 -10.81 -2.85 -5.76
CA ALA A 15 -11.27 -4.13 -6.31
C ALA A 15 -12.33 -4.77 -5.42
N GLU A 16 -13.59 -4.52 -5.75
CA GLU A 16 -14.73 -5.14 -5.08
C GLU A 16 -14.74 -6.65 -5.30
N ALA A 17 -14.69 -7.41 -4.21
CA ALA A 17 -14.54 -8.86 -4.25
C ALA A 17 -15.71 -9.55 -4.97
N SER A 18 -16.94 -9.07 -4.76
CA SER A 18 -18.12 -9.64 -5.43
C SER A 18 -18.04 -9.53 -6.96
N LEU A 19 -17.49 -8.43 -7.49
CA LEU A 19 -17.28 -8.27 -8.94
C LEU A 19 -16.19 -9.20 -9.46
N ILE A 20 -15.10 -9.39 -8.71
CA ILE A 20 -14.06 -10.35 -9.07
C ILE A 20 -14.64 -11.76 -9.19
N HIS A 21 -15.49 -12.17 -8.24
CA HIS A 21 -16.15 -13.48 -8.30
C HIS A 21 -17.06 -13.62 -9.52
N LEU A 22 -17.88 -12.59 -9.82
CA LEU A 22 -18.72 -12.58 -11.01
C LEU A 22 -17.90 -12.71 -12.31
N TRP A 23 -16.75 -12.05 -12.41
CA TRP A 23 -15.88 -12.15 -13.59
C TRP A 23 -15.10 -13.46 -13.67
N ILE A 24 -14.78 -14.08 -12.54
CA ILE A 24 -14.24 -15.44 -12.49
C ILE A 24 -15.28 -16.42 -13.04
N GLU A 25 -16.53 -16.34 -12.58
CA GLU A 25 -17.64 -17.19 -13.04
C GLU A 25 -17.95 -16.99 -14.53
N ALA A 26 -17.86 -15.75 -15.03
CA ALA A 26 -18.02 -15.44 -16.44
C ALA A 26 -16.82 -15.86 -17.32
N GLY A 27 -15.74 -16.41 -16.73
CA GLY A 27 -14.55 -16.87 -17.46
C GLY A 27 -13.61 -15.75 -17.93
N VAL A 28 -13.82 -14.50 -17.48
CA VAL A 28 -13.04 -13.33 -17.89
C VAL A 28 -11.70 -13.23 -17.12
N MET A 29 -11.61 -13.83 -15.93
CA MET A 29 -10.43 -13.79 -15.07
C MET A 29 -9.79 -15.19 -14.87
N PRO A 30 -9.25 -15.83 -15.91
CA PRO A 30 -8.77 -17.22 -15.85
C PRO A 30 -7.60 -17.44 -14.88
N ASN A 31 -6.71 -16.45 -14.74
CA ASN A 31 -5.56 -16.54 -13.83
C ASN A 31 -5.97 -16.45 -12.36
N LEU A 32 -6.88 -15.53 -12.01
CA LEU A 32 -7.43 -15.44 -10.66
C LEU A 32 -8.29 -16.66 -10.33
N ALA A 33 -9.06 -17.17 -11.30
CA ALA A 33 -9.79 -18.43 -11.15
C ALA A 33 -8.84 -19.59 -10.83
N ALA A 34 -7.71 -19.69 -11.53
CA ALA A 34 -6.71 -20.73 -11.28
C ALA A 34 -6.04 -20.61 -9.91
N PHE A 35 -5.72 -19.39 -9.49
CA PHE A 35 -5.15 -19.11 -8.17
C PHE A 35 -6.14 -19.47 -7.05
N SER A 36 -7.40 -19.02 -7.17
CA SER A 36 -8.47 -19.23 -6.17
C SER A 36 -8.70 -20.72 -5.86
N ARG A 37 -8.59 -21.62 -6.84
CA ARG A 37 -8.78 -23.08 -6.66
C ARG A 37 -7.83 -23.73 -5.66
N ASN A 38 -6.63 -23.19 -5.49
CA ASN A 38 -5.60 -23.75 -4.60
C ASN A 38 -5.18 -22.78 -3.48
N ALA A 39 -5.94 -21.70 -3.28
CA ALA A 39 -5.64 -20.66 -2.29
C ALA A 39 -6.56 -20.79 -1.07
N LEU A 40 -6.03 -20.44 0.10
CA LEU A 40 -6.86 -20.13 1.26
C LEU A 40 -7.47 -18.74 1.05
N GLN A 41 -8.79 -18.66 1.23
CA GLN A 41 -9.56 -17.44 1.04
C GLN A 41 -10.22 -17.02 2.35
N GLY A 42 -10.30 -15.72 2.58
CA GLY A 42 -10.92 -15.15 3.76
C GLY A 42 -11.43 -13.75 3.47
N VAL A 43 -12.52 -13.38 4.13
CA VAL A 43 -13.06 -12.02 4.07
C VAL A 43 -12.34 -11.19 5.12
N SER A 44 -11.89 -10.00 4.72
CA SER A 44 -11.37 -8.99 5.63
C SER A 44 -12.32 -7.80 5.67
N ALA A 45 -12.37 -7.12 6.80
CA ALA A 45 -13.14 -5.91 6.97
C ALA A 45 -12.24 -4.80 7.50
N ASN A 46 -12.48 -3.58 7.03
CA ASN A 46 -11.81 -2.41 7.58
C ASN A 46 -12.25 -2.19 9.03
N SER A 47 -11.30 -1.80 9.88
CA SER A 47 -11.63 -1.32 11.23
C SER A 47 -12.47 -0.03 11.13
N PRO A 48 -13.36 0.23 12.11
CA PRO A 48 -14.09 1.50 12.18
C PRO A 48 -13.14 2.70 12.10
N GLY A 49 -13.53 3.73 11.33
CA GLY A 49 -12.73 4.94 11.15
C GLY A 49 -11.71 4.87 10.02
N ILE A 50 -11.56 3.73 9.33
CA ILE A 50 -10.81 3.64 8.07
C ILE A 50 -11.70 4.12 6.93
N TYR A 51 -11.21 5.12 6.20
CA TYR A 51 -11.89 5.74 5.06
C TYR A 51 -10.93 5.93 3.89
N THR A 52 -11.44 6.51 2.79
CA THR A 52 -10.65 6.81 1.60
C THR A 52 -9.38 7.57 1.93
N GLY A 53 -8.25 7.06 1.46
CA GLY A 53 -6.93 7.65 1.70
C GLY A 53 -6.26 7.22 3.00
N SER A 54 -6.91 6.42 3.86
CA SER A 54 -6.32 5.91 5.12
C SER A 54 -6.03 4.41 5.11
N VAL A 55 -6.68 3.62 4.25
CA VAL A 55 -6.53 2.15 4.16
C VAL A 55 -5.07 1.74 3.98
N TRP A 56 -4.40 2.25 2.94
CA TRP A 56 -3.02 1.89 2.63
C TRP A 56 -2.01 2.37 3.67
N PRO A 57 -2.08 3.63 4.18
CA PRO A 57 -1.32 4.04 5.35
C PRO A 57 -1.49 3.10 6.54
N SER A 58 -2.73 2.74 6.87
CA SER A 58 -2.98 1.80 7.96
C SER A 58 -2.35 0.43 7.71
N PHE A 59 -2.42 -0.08 6.48
CA PHE A 59 -1.78 -1.33 6.08
C PHE A 59 -0.26 -1.30 6.27
N HIS A 60 0.41 -0.29 5.70
CA HIS A 60 1.86 -0.30 5.68
C HIS A 60 2.51 0.19 6.99
N THR A 61 1.81 0.97 7.81
CA THR A 61 2.30 1.35 9.15
C THR A 61 1.83 0.42 10.27
N GLY A 62 0.78 -0.39 10.03
CA GLY A 62 0.12 -1.18 11.08
C GLY A 62 -0.60 -0.33 12.14
N LEU A 63 -0.93 0.93 11.82
CA LEU A 63 -1.55 1.88 12.74
C LEU A 63 -2.95 2.26 12.24
N GLN A 64 -3.83 2.72 13.14
CA GLN A 64 -5.12 3.28 12.73
C GLN A 64 -5.00 4.77 12.33
N PRO A 65 -5.99 5.35 11.62
CA PRO A 65 -5.96 6.75 11.18
C PRO A 65 -5.77 7.77 12.31
N GLY A 66 -6.33 7.50 13.48
CA GLY A 66 -6.14 8.34 14.67
C GLY A 66 -4.70 8.32 15.24
N ARG A 67 -3.86 7.38 14.81
CA ARG A 67 -2.45 7.26 15.21
C ARG A 67 -1.50 7.74 14.12
N HIS A 68 -1.71 7.33 12.87
CA HIS A 68 -0.84 7.78 11.76
C HIS A 68 -1.25 9.15 11.18
N GLY A 69 -2.40 9.70 11.56
CA GLY A 69 -2.81 11.08 11.27
C GLY A 69 -3.40 11.32 9.88
N ARG A 70 -3.34 10.33 8.98
CA ARG A 70 -3.96 10.39 7.64
C ARG A 70 -5.33 9.72 7.67
N TYR A 71 -6.38 10.50 7.56
CA TYR A 71 -7.77 10.07 7.46
C TYR A 71 -8.44 10.51 6.15
N PHE A 72 -7.87 11.50 5.45
CA PHE A 72 -8.32 11.94 4.13
C PHE A 72 -7.17 12.61 3.36
N TYR A 73 -7.26 12.74 2.03
CA TYR A 73 -6.18 13.35 1.25
C TYR A 73 -6.04 14.86 1.51
N ARG A 74 -7.14 15.55 1.84
CA ARG A 74 -7.16 16.96 2.26
C ARG A 74 -7.75 17.09 3.66
N GLN A 75 -6.98 17.63 4.59
CA GLN A 75 -7.32 17.61 6.01
C GLN A 75 -7.28 19.01 6.61
N LEU A 76 -8.03 19.23 7.69
CA LEU A 76 -7.97 20.48 8.44
C LEU A 76 -6.58 20.67 9.06
N GLU A 77 -6.05 21.88 8.94
CA GLU A 77 -4.87 22.29 9.67
C GLU A 77 -5.26 22.62 11.11
N GLN A 78 -4.66 21.91 12.06
CA GLN A 78 -4.96 22.04 13.48
C GLN A 78 -4.86 23.51 13.94
N GLY A 79 -5.89 23.99 14.63
CA GLY A 79 -5.97 25.38 15.11
C GLY A 79 -6.45 26.38 14.05
N THR A 80 -6.89 25.93 12.88
CA THR A 80 -7.37 26.80 11.79
C THR A 80 -8.64 26.25 11.14
N TYR A 81 -9.23 27.03 10.23
CA TYR A 81 -10.28 26.59 9.31
C TYR A 81 -9.76 26.24 7.90
N LYS A 82 -8.43 26.19 7.73
CA LYS A 82 -7.81 25.87 6.43
C LYS A 82 -7.72 24.36 6.25
N THR A 83 -7.70 23.94 4.99
CA THR A 83 -7.41 22.55 4.62
C THR A 83 -6.19 22.49 3.73
N SER A 84 -5.34 21.48 3.92
CA SER A 84 -4.19 21.20 3.07
C SER A 84 -4.10 19.72 2.73
N ALA A 85 -3.36 19.41 1.66
CA ALA A 85 -3.05 18.03 1.32
C ALA A 85 -2.23 17.38 2.46
N PHE A 86 -2.50 16.12 2.76
CA PHE A 86 -1.69 15.37 3.73
C PHE A 86 -0.48 14.75 3.01
N PRO A 87 0.75 15.21 3.28
CA PRO A 87 1.90 14.65 2.59
C PRO A 87 2.28 13.29 3.19
N ALA A 88 2.64 12.32 2.33
CA ALA A 88 2.97 10.96 2.77
C ALA A 88 4.14 10.92 3.77
N ASN A 89 5.10 11.85 3.66
CA ASN A 89 6.24 11.96 4.58
C ASN A 89 5.89 12.43 6.00
N ARG A 90 4.62 12.82 6.26
CA ARG A 90 4.15 13.22 7.60
C ARG A 90 3.70 12.03 8.46
N LEU A 91 3.70 10.81 7.92
CA LEU A 91 3.38 9.63 8.71
C LEU A 91 4.39 9.44 9.85
N PRO A 92 3.95 9.08 11.07
CA PRO A 92 4.80 9.09 12.26
C PRO A 92 5.72 7.87 12.36
N VAL A 93 5.53 6.86 11.51
CA VAL A 93 6.33 5.65 11.48
C VAL A 93 6.66 5.27 10.03
N ALA A 94 7.84 4.71 9.84
CA ALA A 94 8.25 4.14 8.57
C ALA A 94 7.35 2.94 8.21
N PRO A 95 7.12 2.67 6.92
CA PRO A 95 6.42 1.48 6.48
C PRO A 95 7.19 0.21 6.86
N PHE A 96 6.49 -0.91 7.04
CA PHE A 96 7.11 -2.14 7.58
C PHE A 96 8.29 -2.68 6.75
N TRP A 97 8.39 -2.35 5.45
CA TRP A 97 9.50 -2.80 4.61
C TRP A 97 10.83 -2.09 4.89
N ASP A 98 10.82 -0.89 5.48
CA ASP A 98 12.04 -0.23 5.98
C ASP A 98 12.77 -1.13 7.00
N GLN A 99 12.01 -1.76 7.90
CA GLN A 99 12.56 -2.70 8.88
C GLN A 99 13.09 -3.97 8.22
N LEU A 100 12.43 -4.46 7.15
CA LEU A 100 12.91 -5.62 6.41
C LEU A 100 14.27 -5.35 5.75
N ASP A 101 14.41 -4.19 5.11
CA ASP A 101 15.67 -3.77 4.47
C ASP A 101 16.80 -3.55 5.50
N ARG A 102 16.52 -2.90 6.63
CA ARG A 102 17.48 -2.78 7.76
C ARG A 102 17.93 -4.13 8.31
N HIS A 103 17.09 -5.16 8.22
CA HIS A 103 17.44 -6.54 8.54
C HIS A 103 18.03 -7.32 7.34
N GLN A 104 18.55 -6.61 6.34
CA GLN A 104 19.24 -7.12 5.16
C GLN A 104 18.36 -8.11 4.37
N ARG A 105 17.03 -7.88 4.35
CA ARG A 105 16.11 -8.61 3.50
C ARG A 105 15.91 -7.83 2.21
N LYS A 106 16.02 -8.53 1.07
CA LYS A 106 15.72 -7.95 -0.24
C LYS A 106 14.22 -7.69 -0.36
N VAL A 107 13.86 -6.44 -0.56
CA VAL A 107 12.47 -5.98 -0.75
C VAL A 107 12.35 -5.21 -2.06
N ALA A 108 11.17 -5.30 -2.67
CA ALA A 108 10.79 -4.51 -3.83
C ALA A 108 9.36 -4.01 -3.62
N ILE A 109 9.18 -2.70 -3.66
CA ILE A 109 7.89 -2.03 -3.48
C ILE A 109 7.62 -1.22 -4.74
N VAL A 110 6.46 -1.42 -5.35
CA VAL A 110 6.08 -0.74 -6.59
C VAL A 110 4.68 -0.18 -6.40
N ASP A 111 4.58 1.15 -6.42
CA ASP A 111 3.33 1.91 -6.43
C ASP A 111 2.31 1.45 -5.37
N LEU A 112 2.79 1.11 -4.16
CA LEU A 112 1.87 0.92 -3.05
C LEU A 112 1.21 2.27 -2.72
N PRO A 113 -0.12 2.39 -2.77
CA PRO A 113 -0.74 3.71 -2.71
C PRO A 113 -0.44 4.43 -1.40
N LYS A 114 -0.15 5.73 -1.50
CA LYS A 114 0.10 6.63 -0.36
C LYS A 114 1.28 6.23 0.53
N ALA A 115 2.14 5.36 0.02
CA ALA A 115 3.38 4.99 0.68
C ALA A 115 4.36 6.16 0.67
N PRO A 116 5.00 6.48 1.81
CA PRO A 116 6.13 7.41 1.80
C PRO A 116 7.32 6.76 1.09
N LEU A 117 8.10 7.56 0.37
CA LEU A 117 9.41 7.14 -0.08
C LEU A 117 10.32 6.94 1.14
N VAL A 118 10.98 5.79 1.22
CA VAL A 118 12.08 5.55 2.16
C VAL A 118 13.33 5.17 1.38
N GLU A 119 14.49 5.64 1.86
CA GLU A 119 15.78 5.22 1.33
C GLU A 119 16.06 3.79 1.78
N LEU A 120 16.23 2.90 0.81
CA LEU A 120 16.52 1.48 1.03
C LEU A 120 17.97 1.19 0.67
N GLU A 121 18.69 0.49 1.55
CA GLU A 121 20.09 0.12 1.35
C GLU A 121 20.25 -0.97 0.28
N SER A 122 19.34 -1.94 0.27
CA SER A 122 19.46 -3.15 -0.55
C SER A 122 18.17 -3.54 -1.30
N GLY A 123 17.08 -2.81 -1.05
CA GLY A 123 15.80 -2.93 -1.73
C GLY A 123 15.58 -1.88 -2.82
N ILE A 124 14.43 -1.99 -3.48
CA ILE A 124 13.94 -0.98 -4.42
C ILE A 124 12.55 -0.52 -4.03
N GLN A 125 12.28 0.75 -4.24
CA GLN A 125 10.96 1.35 -4.09
C GLN A 125 10.67 2.29 -5.24
N LEU A 126 9.49 2.17 -5.84
CA LEU A 126 8.92 3.11 -6.80
C LEU A 126 7.62 3.64 -6.21
N CYS A 127 7.47 4.96 -6.19
CA CYS A 127 6.30 5.66 -5.67
C CYS A 127 5.74 6.60 -6.74
N ASP A 128 4.42 6.70 -6.77
CA ASP A 128 3.67 7.63 -7.59
C ASP A 128 3.99 7.57 -9.10
N TRP A 129 4.40 6.41 -9.64
CA TRP A 129 4.72 6.26 -11.07
C TRP A 129 3.49 5.92 -11.93
N GLY A 130 2.71 4.93 -11.51
CA GLY A 130 1.52 4.43 -12.22
C GLY A 130 0.22 4.52 -11.43
N VAL A 131 0.21 5.24 -10.30
CA VAL A 131 -0.97 5.38 -9.45
C VAL A 131 -1.99 6.36 -10.05
N HIS A 132 -3.28 6.09 -9.84
CA HIS A 132 -4.36 6.95 -10.33
C HIS A 132 -4.47 8.30 -9.60
N ASP A 133 -4.00 8.37 -8.36
CA ASP A 133 -4.09 9.53 -7.48
C ASP A 133 -2.75 9.84 -6.80
N PRO A 134 -1.72 10.30 -7.53
CA PRO A 134 -0.41 10.54 -6.94
C PRO A 134 -0.43 11.67 -5.89
N ASP A 135 0.36 11.54 -4.82
CA ASP A 135 0.55 12.61 -3.84
C ASP A 135 1.68 13.58 -4.26
N GLY A 136 2.55 13.15 -5.17
CA GLY A 136 3.64 13.95 -5.74
C GLY A 136 4.10 13.47 -7.12
N PRO A 137 5.21 14.01 -7.66
CA PRO A 137 5.81 13.45 -8.87
C PRO A 137 6.33 12.02 -8.60
N PRO A 138 6.44 11.17 -9.65
CA PRO A 138 7.08 9.87 -9.53
C PRO A 138 8.45 9.98 -8.87
N CYS A 139 8.77 9.07 -7.96
CA CYS A 139 10.05 9.03 -7.27
C CYS A 139 10.44 7.60 -6.89
N SER A 140 11.73 7.39 -6.63
CA SER A 140 12.24 6.05 -6.33
C SER A 140 13.44 6.03 -5.40
N SER A 141 13.66 4.87 -4.78
CA SER A 141 14.89 4.48 -4.10
C SER A 141 15.38 3.17 -4.72
N PRO A 142 16.56 3.12 -5.37
CA PRO A 142 17.45 4.25 -5.65
C PRO A 142 16.81 5.25 -6.63
N THR A 143 17.29 6.50 -6.63
CA THR A 143 16.79 7.58 -7.50
C THR A 143 17.05 7.37 -8.99
N THR A 144 17.82 6.35 -9.37
CA THR A 144 18.12 6.04 -10.78
C THR A 144 16.99 5.31 -11.51
N LEU A 145 15.88 4.98 -10.82
CA LEU A 145 14.75 4.24 -11.40
C LEU A 145 13.58 5.14 -11.87
N ALA A 146 13.51 6.40 -11.43
CA ALA A 146 12.44 7.35 -11.77
C ALA A 146 12.96 8.79 -11.86
#